data_AF-A0A5R9APY7-F1
#
_entry.id   AF-A0A5R9APY7-F1
#
_cell.length_a   1.000
_cell.length_b   1.000
_cell.length_c   1.000
_cell.angle_alpha   90.00
_cell.angle_beta   90.00
_cell.angle_gamma   90.00
#
_symmetry.space_group_name_H-M   'P 1'
#
loop_
_entity.id
_entity.type
_entity.pdbx_description
1 polymer ?
#
loop_
_entity_poly.entity_id
_entity_poly.type
_entity_poly.pdbx_seq_one_letter_code
_entity_poly.pdbx_strand_id
1 'polypeptide(L)'
;MEKAIHTDILESKRIDSITVVRENPDNYPKGKSNIYAKDIDNNVIWSAELPLIGDTYCNPIQWNKGINKDAISWDDFFSESNNSFVVSSWNCFTVSIDYKNGKIIHKELTK
;
A
#
# COMPACT_ATOMS: atom_id res chain seq x y z
N MET A 1 -15.13 -11.64 -5.19
CA MET A 1 -13.78 -11.93 -4.69
C MET A 1 -12.79 -11.52 -5.76
N GLU A 2 -11.94 -10.55 -5.48
CA GLU A 2 -10.87 -10.10 -6.38
C GLU A 2 -9.77 -11.19 -6.42
N LYS A 3 -9.26 -11.54 -7.61
CA LYS A 3 -8.15 -12.48 -7.76
C LYS A 3 -6.86 -11.70 -8.03
N ALA A 4 -5.75 -12.17 -7.47
CA ALA A 4 -4.41 -11.68 -7.82
C ALA A 4 -4.18 -11.83 -9.33
N ILE A 5 -3.48 -10.85 -9.93
CA ILE A 5 -3.32 -10.73 -11.38
C ILE A 5 -1.99 -11.39 -11.83
N HIS A 6 -1.15 -11.79 -10.86
CA HIS A 6 0.03 -12.62 -11.05
C HIS A 6 1.11 -11.96 -11.95
N THR A 7 1.30 -10.66 -11.78
CA THR A 7 2.54 -10.01 -12.25
C THR A 7 3.70 -10.32 -11.29
N ASP A 8 4.92 -9.87 -11.61
CA ASP A 8 6.07 -10.08 -10.74
C ASP A 8 5.82 -9.50 -9.34
N ILE A 9 6.02 -10.31 -8.31
CA ILE A 9 5.99 -9.86 -6.91
C ILE A 9 7.28 -9.08 -6.66
N LEU A 10 7.16 -7.78 -6.41
CA LEU A 10 8.28 -6.91 -6.09
C LEU A 10 8.61 -6.95 -4.60
N GLU A 11 7.58 -6.96 -3.75
CA GLU A 11 7.74 -6.96 -2.30
C GLU A 11 6.66 -7.82 -1.64
N SER A 12 7.02 -8.45 -0.52
CA SER A 12 6.05 -9.12 0.34
C SER A 12 6.52 -9.10 1.79
N LYS A 13 5.58 -8.93 2.73
CA LYS A 13 5.88 -8.99 4.17
C LYS A 13 4.74 -9.69 4.90
N ARG A 14 5.11 -10.65 5.77
CA ARG A 14 4.16 -11.26 6.71
C ARG A 14 4.01 -10.38 7.95
N ILE A 15 2.76 -10.13 8.33
CA ILE A 15 2.37 -9.37 9.51
C ILE A 15 1.25 -10.15 10.16
N ASP A 16 1.48 -10.65 11.37
CA ASP A 16 0.58 -11.56 12.07
C ASP A 16 0.17 -12.76 11.18
N SER A 17 -1.14 -12.88 10.91
CA SER A 17 -1.75 -13.93 10.11
C SER A 17 -1.93 -13.57 8.63
N ILE A 18 -1.44 -12.41 8.18
CA ILE A 18 -1.59 -11.96 6.81
C ILE A 18 -0.23 -11.79 6.11
N THR A 19 -0.23 -11.90 4.79
CA THR A 19 0.92 -11.53 3.94
C THR A 19 0.50 -10.41 3.01
N VAL A 20 1.10 -9.23 3.18
CA VAL A 20 0.92 -8.10 2.26
C VAL A 20 1.89 -8.29 1.10
N VAL A 21 1.39 -8.12 -0.12
CA VAL A 21 2.13 -8.30 -1.38
C VAL A 21 1.99 -7.02 -2.19
N ARG A 22 3.11 -6.56 -2.77
CA ARG A 22 3.11 -5.59 -3.87
C ARG A 22 3.60 -6.24 -5.15
N GLU A 23 2.77 -6.15 -6.16
CA GLU A 23 3.03 -6.61 -7.52
C GLU A 23 3.55 -5.46 -8.41
N ASN A 24 4.21 -5.81 -9.51
CA ASN A 24 4.82 -4.85 -10.42
C ASN A 24 3.76 -3.91 -11.05
N PRO A 25 3.90 -2.59 -10.87
CA PRO A 25 2.92 -1.61 -11.36
C PRO A 25 2.85 -1.51 -12.89
N ASP A 26 3.95 -1.77 -13.62
CA ASP A 26 4.07 -1.42 -15.05
C ASP A 26 3.11 -2.21 -15.95
N ASN A 27 2.71 -3.41 -15.52
CA ASN A 27 1.77 -4.28 -16.23
C ASN A 27 0.49 -4.53 -15.42
N TYR A 28 0.22 -3.73 -14.39
CA TYR A 28 -0.96 -3.92 -13.56
C TYR A 28 -2.20 -3.27 -14.20
N PRO A 29 -3.37 -3.96 -14.22
CA PRO A 29 -4.60 -3.39 -14.76
C PRO A 29 -5.00 -2.08 -14.08
N LYS A 30 -5.25 -1.07 -14.91
CA LYS A 30 -5.70 0.25 -14.45
C LYS A 30 -6.93 0.14 -13.56
N GLY A 31 -6.92 0.90 -12.46
CA GLY A 31 -8.03 0.96 -11.51
C GLY A 31 -8.12 -0.23 -10.56
N LYS A 32 -7.14 -1.14 -10.58
CA LYS A 32 -6.95 -2.14 -9.54
C LYS A 32 -5.68 -1.84 -8.75
N SER A 33 -5.72 -2.17 -7.47
CA SER A 33 -4.56 -1.99 -6.61
C SER A 33 -3.57 -3.13 -6.80
N ASN A 34 -2.32 -2.78 -7.08
CA ASN A 34 -1.21 -3.73 -7.12
C ASN A 34 -0.69 -4.13 -5.73
N ILE A 35 -1.35 -3.66 -4.66
CA ILE A 35 -1.08 -4.06 -3.29
C ILE A 35 -2.30 -4.75 -2.73
N TYR A 36 -2.11 -5.93 -2.14
CA TYR A 36 -3.18 -6.72 -1.54
C TYR A 36 -2.63 -7.57 -0.39
N ALA A 37 -3.53 -8.11 0.45
CA ALA A 37 -3.15 -9.06 1.47
C ALA A 37 -3.76 -10.44 1.24
N LYS A 38 -3.01 -11.47 1.63
CA LYS A 38 -3.46 -12.86 1.68
C LYS A 38 -3.55 -13.34 3.12
N ASP A 39 -4.49 -14.24 3.41
CA ASP A 39 -4.51 -15.03 4.63
C ASP A 39 -3.48 -16.19 4.59
N ILE A 40 -3.47 -17.02 5.64
CA ILE A 40 -2.59 -18.19 5.76
C ILE A 40 -2.87 -19.27 4.70
N ASP A 41 -4.07 -19.27 4.12
CA ASP A 41 -4.51 -20.20 3.08
C ASP A 41 -4.27 -19.63 1.67
N ASN A 42 -3.56 -18.50 1.58
CA ASN A 42 -3.27 -17.74 0.35
C ASN A 42 -4.50 -17.12 -0.34
N ASN A 43 -5.64 -17.00 0.34
CA ASN A 43 -6.78 -16.28 -0.21
C ASN A 43 -6.56 -14.78 -0.06
N VAL A 44 -6.86 -14.01 -1.12
CA VAL A 44 -6.85 -12.54 -1.05
C VAL A 44 -8.00 -12.08 -0.16
N ILE A 45 -7.68 -11.37 0.93
CA ILE A 45 -8.65 -10.88 1.91
C ILE A 45 -9.00 -9.40 1.73
N TRP A 46 -8.07 -8.61 1.19
CA TRP A 46 -8.30 -7.21 0.81
C TRP A 46 -7.29 -6.75 -0.26
N SER A 47 -7.70 -5.74 -1.02
CA SER A 47 -6.85 -4.96 -1.93
C SER A 47 -6.73 -3.54 -1.36
N ALA A 48 -5.55 -2.94 -1.44
CA ALA A 48 -5.33 -1.60 -0.89
C ALA A 48 -6.19 -0.56 -1.63
N GLU A 49 -6.87 0.30 -0.89
CA GLU A 49 -7.68 1.39 -1.43
C GLU A 49 -6.82 2.37 -2.21
N LEU A 50 -7.13 2.64 -3.48
CA LEU A 50 -6.42 3.61 -4.30
C LEU A 50 -6.76 5.06 -3.90
N PRO A 51 -5.79 6.00 -3.87
CA PRO A 51 -6.07 7.40 -3.56
C PRO A 51 -6.90 8.11 -4.64
N LEU A 52 -6.84 7.60 -5.87
CA LEU A 52 -7.59 8.06 -7.04
C LEU A 52 -8.05 6.85 -7.88
N ILE A 53 -9.21 6.97 -8.52
CA ILE A 53 -9.68 5.97 -9.49
C ILE A 53 -8.67 5.89 -10.64
N GLY A 54 -8.23 4.67 -10.97
CA GLY A 54 -7.27 4.44 -12.05
C GLY A 54 -5.80 4.51 -11.64
N ASP A 55 -5.51 4.77 -10.36
CA ASP A 55 -4.14 4.90 -9.85
C ASP A 55 -3.46 3.54 -9.61
N THR A 56 -2.17 3.58 -9.26
CA THR A 56 -1.33 2.40 -8.96
C THR A 56 -0.15 2.80 -8.08
N TYR A 57 0.29 1.90 -7.21
CA TYR A 57 1.41 2.14 -6.31
C TYR A 57 2.75 1.77 -6.93
N CYS A 58 3.51 2.79 -7.31
CA CYS A 58 4.72 2.61 -8.09
C CYS A 58 5.99 2.49 -7.25
N ASN A 59 5.98 3.05 -6.04
CA ASN A 59 7.17 3.14 -5.20
C ASN A 59 7.28 1.96 -4.21
N PRO A 60 8.48 1.70 -3.67
CA PRO A 60 8.67 0.72 -2.61
C PRO A 60 7.82 1.00 -1.37
N ILE A 61 7.40 -0.06 -0.68
CA ILE A 61 6.63 0.07 0.55
C ILE A 61 7.58 0.50 1.69
N GLN A 62 7.20 1.56 2.38
CA GLN A 62 7.77 1.94 3.67
C GLN A 62 7.03 1.17 4.77
N TRP A 63 7.57 0.01 5.12
CA TRP A 63 6.97 -0.89 6.10
C TRP A 63 7.00 -0.32 7.52
N ASN A 64 5.93 -0.59 8.27
CA ASN A 64 5.77 -0.17 9.66
C ASN A 64 5.87 1.35 9.84
N LYS A 65 5.32 2.08 8.87
CA LYS A 65 5.30 3.54 8.87
C LYS A 65 3.88 4.09 8.77
N GLY A 66 3.68 5.25 9.36
CA GLY A 66 2.54 6.12 9.16
C GLY A 66 2.98 7.44 8.51
N ILE A 67 1.99 8.25 8.14
CA ILE A 67 2.25 9.66 7.77
C ILE A 67 2.06 10.50 9.03
N ASN A 68 3.05 11.31 9.36
CA ASN A 68 2.96 12.32 10.40
C ASN A 68 2.28 13.57 9.82
N LYS A 69 0.98 13.72 10.07
CA LYS A 69 0.18 14.87 9.61
C LYS A 69 0.66 16.22 10.16
N ASP A 70 1.41 16.21 11.26
CA ASP A 70 1.91 17.40 11.93
C ASP A 70 3.38 17.68 11.54
N ALA A 71 3.92 16.94 10.57
CA ALA A 71 5.27 17.14 10.07
C ALA A 71 5.43 18.52 9.42
N ILE A 72 6.49 19.21 9.82
CA ILE A 72 6.89 20.50 9.25
C ILE A 72 8.06 20.35 8.26
N SER A 73 8.67 19.17 8.21
CA SER A 73 9.82 18.84 7.38
C SER A 73 9.66 17.44 6.76
N TRP A 74 10.39 17.17 5.69
CA TRP A 74 10.42 15.84 5.06
C TRP A 74 11.04 14.77 5.98
N ASP A 75 11.99 15.15 6.82
CA ASP A 75 12.65 14.24 7.76
C ASP A 75 11.66 13.70 8.80
N ASP A 76 10.62 14.49 9.11
CA ASP A 76 9.58 14.14 10.07
C ASP A 76 8.32 13.53 9.42
N PHE A 77 8.29 13.43 8.08
CA PHE A 77 7.09 13.07 7.33
C PHE A 77 6.60 11.65 7.63
N PHE A 78 7.52 10.73 7.90
CA PHE A 78 7.20 9.36 8.29
C PHE A 78 7.27 9.18 9.81
N SER A 79 6.23 8.60 10.38
CA SER A 79 6.21 8.15 11.78
C SER A 79 6.32 6.63 11.86
N GLU A 80 6.84 6.09 12.97
CA GLU A 80 6.75 4.66 13.24
C GLU A 80 5.29 4.23 13.46
N SER A 81 4.88 3.10 12.88
CA SER A 81 3.55 2.55 13.07
C SER A 81 3.57 1.04 12.92
N ASN A 82 3.04 0.32 13.91
CA ASN A 82 2.94 -1.15 13.83
C ASN A 82 1.69 -1.62 13.07
N ASN A 83 0.79 -0.70 12.71
CA ASN A 83 -0.53 -1.03 12.15
C ASN A 83 -0.69 -0.56 10.70
N SER A 84 0.34 0.08 10.13
CA SER A 84 0.28 0.62 8.78
C SER A 84 1.60 0.53 8.03
N PHE A 85 1.50 0.74 6.73
CA PHE A 85 2.64 1.01 5.86
C PHE A 85 2.38 2.28 5.06
N VAL A 86 3.43 2.87 4.51
CA VAL A 86 3.34 4.02 3.62
C VAL A 86 3.81 3.66 2.22
N VAL A 87 3.13 4.16 1.20
CA VAL A 87 3.50 3.96 -0.21
C VAL A 87 3.06 5.14 -1.06
N SER A 88 3.76 5.38 -2.16
CA SER A 88 3.42 6.44 -3.12
C SER A 88 2.85 5.86 -4.41
N SER A 89 1.91 6.62 -4.98
CA SER A 89 1.21 6.32 -6.22
C SER A 89 1.76 7.13 -7.39
N TRP A 90 1.42 6.72 -8.62
CA TRP A 90 1.83 7.44 -9.84
C TRP A 90 1.28 8.87 -9.90
N ASN A 91 0.13 9.14 -9.28
CA ASN A 91 -0.46 10.48 -9.26
C ASN A 91 0.02 11.34 -8.07
N CYS A 92 1.25 11.11 -7.60
CA CYS A 92 1.91 11.92 -6.57
C CYS A 92 1.18 11.92 -5.23
N PHE A 93 0.38 10.89 -4.91
CA PHE A 93 -0.13 10.72 -3.54
C PHE A 93 0.78 9.78 -2.77
N THR A 94 1.23 10.21 -1.59
CA THR A 94 1.76 9.32 -0.56
C THR A 94 0.66 9.01 0.43
N VAL A 95 0.42 7.72 0.68
CA VAL A 95 -0.68 7.23 1.52
C VAL A 95 -0.18 6.34 2.63
N SER A 96 -0.81 6.43 3.80
CA SER A 96 -0.67 5.46 4.88
C SER A 96 -1.85 4.49 4.84
N ILE A 97 -1.57 3.19 4.80
CA ILE A 97 -2.57 2.13 4.60
C ILE A 97 -2.59 1.22 5.82
N ASP A 98 -3.79 0.95 6.33
CA ASP A 98 -4.04 0.03 7.46
C ASP A 98 -3.83 -1.43 7.04
N TYR A 99 -2.94 -2.15 7.73
CA TYR A 99 -2.69 -3.57 7.46
C TYR A 99 -3.95 -4.44 7.64
N LYS A 100 -4.87 -4.06 8.52
CA LYS A 100 -6.06 -4.85 8.85
C LYS A 100 -7.05 -4.95 7.70
N ASN A 101 -7.18 -3.89 6.92
CA ASN A 101 -8.30 -3.75 5.98
C ASN A 101 -7.94 -3.11 4.63
N GLY A 102 -6.68 -2.71 4.43
CA GLY A 102 -6.21 -2.11 3.19
C GLY A 102 -6.74 -0.69 2.94
N LYS A 103 -7.41 -0.05 3.91
CA LYS A 103 -7.95 1.31 3.74
C LYS A 103 -6.88 2.36 3.96
N ILE A 104 -7.03 3.48 3.27
CA ILE A 104 -6.20 4.66 3.48
C ILE A 104 -6.58 5.27 4.83
N ILE A 105 -5.60 5.35 5.74
CA ILE A 105 -5.70 6.09 7.01
C ILE A 105 -5.47 7.57 6.75
N HIS A 106 -4.48 7.88 5.91
CA HIS A 106 -4.08 9.25 5.58
C HIS A 106 -3.52 9.31 4.16
N LYS A 107 -3.73 10.43 3.48
CA LYS A 107 -3.16 10.70 2.15
C LYS A 107 -2.69 12.14 2.07
N GLU A 108 -1.54 12.34 1.44
CA GLU A 108 -0.96 13.65 1.20
C GLU A 108 -0.50 13.75 -0.26
N LEU A 109 -0.63 14.93 -0.86
CA LEU A 109 -0.11 15.18 -2.21
C LEU A 109 1.37 15.56 -2.08
N THR A 110 2.25 14.73 -2.63
CA THR A 110 3.70 14.83 -2.51
C THR A 110 4.31 15.06 -3.89
N LYS A 111 4.83 16.28 -4.13
CA LYS A 111 5.48 16.68 -5.38
C LYS A 111 7.00 16.65 -5.28
#